data_AF-A0A553RJ80-F1
#
_entry.id   AF-A0A553RJ80-F1
#
_cell.length_a   1.000
_cell.length_b   1.000
_cell.length_c   1.000
_cell.angle_alpha   90.00
_cell.angle_beta   90.00
_cell.angle_gamma   90.00
#
_symmetry.space_group_name_H-M   'P 1'
#
loop_
_entity.id
_entity.type
_entity.pdbx_description
1 polymer ?
#
loop_
_entity_poly.entity_id
_entity_poly.type
_entity_poly.pdbx_seq_one_letter_code
_entity_poly.pdbx_strand_id
1 'polypeptide(L)'
;MNSAEQTITWLITLGVLESPKKTLSDPEGFLQASLRDGVVLCKLLERLRPGSVSTIFQDPRKDECLSNIREFVKGCTLLYQIEVFEADDLFQGQNFSKVLNCLVALNKATS
;
A
#
# COMPACT_ATOMS: atom_id res chain seq x y z
N MET A 1 -3.48 -19.80 1.85
CA MET A 1 -2.80 -18.50 1.96
C MET A 1 -3.87 -17.44 1.83
N ASN A 2 -4.05 -16.65 2.88
CA ASN A 2 -5.08 -15.62 2.91
C ASN A 2 -4.63 -14.40 2.10
N SER A 3 -5.56 -13.56 1.64
CA SER A 3 -5.25 -12.41 0.77
C SER A 3 -4.17 -11.50 1.38
N ALA A 4 -4.24 -11.25 2.69
CA ALA A 4 -3.25 -10.45 3.40
C ALA A 4 -1.83 -11.05 3.36
N GLU A 5 -1.68 -12.36 3.55
CA GLU A 5 -0.37 -13.04 3.49
C GLU A 5 0.24 -12.98 2.08
N GLN A 6 -0.62 -13.12 1.06
CA GLN A 6 -0.19 -12.99 -0.34
C GLN A 6 0.28 -11.58 -0.63
N THR A 7 -0.45 -10.57 -0.18
CA THR A 7 -0.06 -9.16 -0.31
C THR A 7 1.25 -8.87 0.40
N ILE A 8 1.45 -9.34 1.64
CA ILE A 8 2.72 -9.19 2.36
C ILE A 8 3.87 -9.79 1.57
N THR A 9 3.70 -11.04 1.11
CA THR A 9 4.71 -11.74 0.32
C THR A 9 5.07 -10.94 -0.94
N TRP A 10 4.06 -10.47 -1.67
CA TRP A 10 4.23 -9.67 -2.87
C TRP A 10 5.01 -8.37 -2.61
N LEU A 11 4.67 -7.64 -1.55
CA LEU A 11 5.37 -6.40 -1.18
C LEU A 11 6.84 -6.66 -0.80
N ILE A 12 7.12 -7.77 -0.11
CA ILE A 12 8.49 -8.19 0.21
C ILE A 12 9.26 -8.56 -1.06
N THR A 13 8.64 -9.32 -1.97
CA THR A 13 9.26 -9.70 -3.25
C THR A 13 9.62 -8.48 -4.11
N LEU A 14 8.79 -7.42 -4.09
CA LEU A 14 9.08 -6.17 -4.77
C LEU A 14 10.13 -5.30 -4.07
N GLY A 15 10.52 -5.66 -2.85
CA GLY A 15 11.53 -4.96 -2.05
C GLY A 15 11.03 -3.67 -1.39
N VAL A 16 9.71 -3.49 -1.28
CA VAL A 16 9.11 -2.26 -0.70
C VAL A 16 8.71 -2.42 0.77
N LEU A 17 8.59 -3.66 1.23
CA LEU A 17 8.26 -4.02 2.61
C LEU A 17 9.33 -4.94 3.18
N GLU A 18 9.72 -4.70 4.43
CA GLU A 18 10.66 -5.57 5.12
C GLU A 18 9.99 -6.88 5.55
N SER A 19 10.78 -7.96 5.56
CA SER A 19 10.29 -9.25 6.06
C SER A 19 10.03 -9.18 7.57
N PRO A 20 8.89 -9.70 8.04
CA PRO A 20 8.57 -9.71 9.46
C PRO A 20 9.56 -10.60 10.21
N LYS A 21 10.13 -10.07 11.32
CA LYS A 21 11.13 -10.79 12.14
C LYS A 21 10.57 -11.99 12.91
N LYS A 22 9.25 -12.13 12.99
CA LYS A 22 8.53 -13.19 13.72
C LYS A 22 7.33 -13.64 12.89
N THR A 23 6.82 -14.84 13.18
CA THR A 23 5.56 -15.33 12.64
C THR A 23 4.44 -14.32 12.89
N LEU A 24 3.76 -13.89 11.83
CA LEU A 24 2.67 -12.94 11.91
C LEU A 24 1.40 -13.65 12.39
N SER A 25 0.95 -13.32 13.60
CA SER A 25 -0.33 -13.79 14.13
C SER A 25 -1.51 -12.98 13.58
N ASP A 26 -1.26 -11.75 13.11
CA ASP A 26 -2.24 -10.86 12.49
C ASP A 26 -1.63 -10.18 11.23
N PRO A 27 -1.79 -10.80 10.05
CA PRO A 27 -1.30 -10.26 8.79
C PRO A 27 -1.94 -8.91 8.40
N GLU A 28 -3.23 -8.72 8.70
CA GLU A 28 -3.96 -7.51 8.33
C GLU A 28 -3.51 -6.33 9.18
N GLY A 29 -3.42 -6.49 10.50
CA GLY A 29 -2.90 -5.45 11.39
C GLY A 29 -1.45 -5.07 11.06
N PHE A 30 -0.62 -6.05 10.68
CA PHE A 30 0.73 -5.78 10.21
C PHE A 30 0.75 -4.91 8.94
N LEU A 31 -0.02 -5.30 7.91
CA LEU A 31 -0.13 -4.50 6.69
C LEU A 31 -0.66 -3.10 6.99
N GLN A 32 -1.72 -2.98 7.77
CA GLN A 32 -2.30 -1.68 8.11
C GLN A 32 -1.27 -0.77 8.78
N ALA A 33 -0.50 -1.29 9.74
CA ALA A 33 0.55 -0.54 10.42
C ALA A 33 1.69 -0.14 9.47
N SER A 34 2.14 -1.06 8.60
CA SER A 34 3.24 -0.83 7.67
C SER A 34 2.89 0.09 6.50
N LEU A 35 1.61 0.18 6.12
CA LEU A 35 1.16 1.02 5.00
C LEU A 35 0.66 2.40 5.46
N ARG A 36 0.45 2.59 6.77
CA ARG A 36 -0.24 3.76 7.34
C ARG A 36 0.41 5.11 6.99
N ASP A 37 1.72 5.14 6.80
CA ASP A 37 2.46 6.36 6.45
C ASP A 37 2.44 6.68 4.93
N GLY A 38 1.92 5.76 4.12
CA GLY A 38 1.85 5.85 2.66
C GLY A 38 3.20 5.70 1.95
N VAL A 39 4.31 5.55 2.66
CA VAL A 39 5.66 5.47 2.06
C VAL A 39 5.83 4.19 1.29
N VAL A 40 5.44 3.06 1.89
CA VAL A 40 5.49 1.74 1.24
C VAL A 40 4.60 1.71 0.01
N LEU A 41 3.43 2.36 0.06
CA LEU A 41 2.51 2.47 -1.07
C LEU A 41 3.11 3.29 -2.22
N CYS A 42 3.72 4.43 -1.92
CA CYS A 42 4.39 5.23 -2.95
C CYS A 42 5.56 4.48 -3.57
N LYS A 43 6.39 3.83 -2.75
CA LYS A 43 7.50 2.98 -3.21
C LYS A 43 6.97 1.84 -4.09
N LEU A 44 5.85 1.21 -3.72
CA LEU A 44 5.21 0.19 -4.52
C LEU A 44 4.88 0.71 -5.92
N LEU A 45 4.21 1.85 -6.01
CA LEU A 45 3.85 2.43 -7.31
C LEU A 45 5.09 2.75 -8.15
N GLU A 46 6.14 3.33 -7.55
CA GLU A 46 7.42 3.57 -8.24
C GLU A 46 8.10 2.28 -8.72
N ARG A 47 7.99 1.18 -7.96
CA ARG A 47 8.53 -0.11 -8.38
C ARG A 47 7.76 -0.72 -9.54
N LEU A 48 6.44 -0.57 -9.56
CA LEU A 48 5.58 -1.08 -10.62
C LEU A 48 5.68 -0.23 -11.90
N ARG A 49 5.79 1.08 -11.74
CA ARG A 49 5.95 2.03 -12.85
C ARG A 49 6.79 3.23 -12.40
N PRO A 50 8.07 3.28 -12.79
CA PRO A 50 8.96 4.39 -12.43
C PRO A 50 8.44 5.75 -12.91
N GLY A 51 8.52 6.77 -12.06
CA GLY A 51 8.05 8.13 -12.35
C GLY A 51 6.54 8.34 -12.20
N SER A 52 5.85 7.44 -11.51
CA SER A 52 4.42 7.54 -11.20
C SER A 52 4.13 8.38 -9.96
N VAL A 53 5.07 8.46 -9.02
CA VAL A 53 4.93 9.28 -7.80
C VAL A 53 5.84 10.49 -7.89
N SER A 54 5.27 11.69 -7.73
CA SER A 54 6.06 12.92 -7.85
C SER A 54 6.93 13.20 -6.62
N THR A 55 6.45 12.85 -5.43
CA THR A 55 7.14 13.15 -4.17
C THR A 55 6.76 12.11 -3.12
N ILE A 56 7.76 11.56 -2.43
CA ILE A 56 7.58 10.61 -1.34
C ILE A 56 8.20 11.20 -0.08
N PHE A 57 7.37 11.47 0.92
CA PHE A 57 7.83 11.90 2.24
C PHE A 57 8.26 10.66 3.03
N GLN A 58 9.57 10.42 3.18
CA GLN A 58 10.06 9.19 3.85
C GLN A 58 9.83 9.18 5.37
N ASP A 59 9.82 10.36 6.00
CA ASP A 59 9.50 10.54 7.42
C ASP A 59 8.33 11.53 7.55
N PRO A 60 7.12 11.14 7.11
CA PRO A 60 6.00 12.07 6.98
C PRO A 60 5.41 12.46 8.34
N ARG A 61 5.05 13.74 8.47
CA ARG A 61 4.08 14.22 9.46
C ARG A 61 2.67 13.76 9.08
N LYS A 62 1.69 13.94 9.98
CA LYS A 62 0.30 13.49 9.74
C LYS A 62 -0.28 13.89 8.38
N ASP A 63 -0.12 15.15 7.97
CA ASP A 63 -0.65 15.63 6.69
C ASP A 63 0.12 15.07 5.48
N GLU A 64 1.41 14.77 5.67
CA GLU A 64 2.27 14.17 4.65
C GLU A 64 1.97 12.67 4.48
N CYS A 65 1.56 11.96 5.55
CA CYS A 65 1.08 10.58 5.45
C CYS A 65 -0.12 10.50 4.50
N LEU A 66 -1.10 11.38 4.70
CA LEU A 66 -2.27 11.47 3.83
C LEU A 66 -1.90 11.84 2.39
N SER A 67 -0.91 12.72 2.23
CA SER A 67 -0.41 13.12 0.90
C SER A 67 0.23 11.94 0.16
N ASN A 68 1.08 11.15 0.82
CA ASN A 68 1.65 9.93 0.26
C ASN A 68 0.55 8.93 -0.16
N ILE A 69 -0.43 8.67 0.72
CA ILE A 69 -1.53 7.73 0.42
C ILE A 69 -2.36 8.22 -0.78
N ARG A 70 -2.65 9.52 -0.87
CA ARG A 70 -3.41 10.11 -1.98
C ARG A 70 -2.69 10.01 -3.31
N GLU A 71 -1.36 10.19 -3.34
CA GLU A 71 -0.57 9.99 -4.56
C GLU A 71 -0.62 8.54 -5.03
N PHE A 72 -0.54 7.57 -4.11
CA PHE A 72 -0.73 6.16 -4.46
C PHE A 72 -2.13 5.91 -5.07
N VAL A 73 -3.19 6.35 -4.39
CA VAL A 73 -4.58 6.17 -4.84
C VAL A 73 -4.78 6.76 -6.24
N LYS A 74 -4.33 8.00 -6.44
CA LYS A 74 -4.38 8.67 -7.75
C LYS A 74 -3.63 7.90 -8.82
N GLY A 75 -2.44 7.40 -8.50
CA GLY A 75 -1.65 6.55 -9.38
C GLY A 75 -2.38 5.26 -9.78
N CYS A 76 -2.98 4.56 -8.81
CA CYS A 76 -3.76 3.36 -9.06
C CYS A 76 -4.96 3.63 -9.98
N THR A 77 -5.71 4.71 -9.74
CA THR A 77 -6.84 5.09 -10.58
C THR A 77 -6.43 5.44 -12.00
N LEU A 78 -5.38 6.26 -12.18
CA LEU A 78 -4.96 6.73 -13.50
C LEU A 78 -4.25 5.67 -14.34
N LEU A 79 -3.44 4.82 -13.70
CA LEU A 79 -2.55 3.89 -14.39
C LEU A 79 -3.16 2.50 -14.59
N TYR A 80 -3.96 2.05 -13.62
CA TYR A 80 -4.47 0.68 -13.58
C TYR A 80 -6.00 0.61 -13.60
N GLN A 81 -6.72 1.74 -13.44
CA GLN A 81 -8.19 1.82 -13.50
C GLN A 81 -8.90 0.82 -12.57
N ILE A 82 -8.30 0.52 -11.42
CA ILE A 82 -8.85 -0.38 -10.41
C ILE A 82 -9.70 0.38 -9.38
N GLU A 83 -10.54 -0.36 -8.66
CA GLU A 83 -11.22 0.18 -7.48
C GLU A 83 -10.20 0.52 -6.39
N VAL A 84 -10.30 1.75 -5.89
CA VAL A 84 -9.38 2.31 -4.88
C VAL A 84 -10.11 2.63 -3.58
N PHE A 85 -9.35 2.86 -2.53
CA PHE A 85 -9.84 3.24 -1.20
C PHE A 85 -9.64 4.74 -0.93
N GLU A 86 -10.25 5.25 0.14
CA GLU A 86 -10.05 6.63 0.60
C GLU A 86 -8.89 6.72 1.59
N ALA A 87 -8.14 7.83 1.62
CA ALA A 87 -6.94 7.92 2.47
C ALA A 87 -7.23 7.64 3.96
N ASP A 88 -8.41 8.01 4.45
CA ASP A 88 -8.85 7.74 5.83
C ASP A 88 -9.17 6.26 6.10
N ASP A 89 -9.55 5.47 5.09
CA ASP A 89 -9.76 4.02 5.21
C ASP A 89 -8.50 3.34 5.76
N LEU A 90 -7.32 3.83 5.37
CA LEU A 90 -6.01 3.35 5.84
C LEU A 90 -5.47 4.15 7.02
N PHE A 91 -5.42 5.48 6.92
CA PHE A 91 -4.74 6.33 7.90
C PHE A 91 -5.40 6.31 9.28
N GLN A 92 -6.74 6.35 9.30
CA GLN A 92 -7.56 6.23 10.51
C GLN A 92 -8.02 4.79 10.75
N GLY A 93 -7.79 3.89 9.79
CA GLY A 93 -8.20 2.49 9.87
C GLY A 93 -9.72 2.30 9.80
N GLN A 94 -10.45 3.14 9.06
CA GLN A 94 -11.91 3.01 8.96
C GLN A 94 -12.34 1.74 8.21
N ASN A 95 -11.62 1.36 7.15
CA ASN A 95 -11.97 0.19 6.34
C ASN A 95 -10.75 -0.42 5.65
N PHE A 96 -10.03 -1.27 6.38
CA PHE A 96 -8.86 -1.95 5.83
C PHE A 96 -9.20 -2.95 4.71
N SER A 97 -10.42 -3.51 4.69
CA SER A 97 -10.83 -4.44 3.63
C SER A 97 -10.78 -3.81 2.25
N LYS A 98 -11.14 -2.53 2.11
CA LYS A 98 -10.99 -1.79 0.83
C LYS A 98 -9.53 -1.64 0.42
N VAL A 99 -8.65 -1.34 1.39
CA VAL A 99 -7.20 -1.22 1.15
C VAL A 99 -6.64 -2.53 0.64
N LEU A 100 -6.97 -3.64 1.30
CA LEU A 100 -6.52 -4.97 0.91
C LEU A 100 -7.05 -5.36 -0.49
N ASN A 101 -8.32 -5.11 -0.76
CA ASN A 101 -8.93 -5.38 -2.08
C ASN A 101 -8.24 -4.58 -3.20
N CYS A 102 -7.92 -3.30 -2.95
CA CYS A 102 -7.16 -2.46 -3.88
C CYS A 102 -5.78 -3.06 -4.17
N LEU A 103 -5.04 -3.52 -3.15
CA LEU A 103 -3.71 -4.11 -3.34
C LEU A 103 -3.77 -5.45 -4.08
N VAL A 104 -4.79 -6.27 -3.79
CA VAL A 104 -5.01 -7.54 -4.51
C VAL A 104 -5.36 -7.28 -5.97
N ALA A 105 -6.21 -6.30 -6.26
CA ALA A 105 -6.55 -5.91 -7.62
C ALA A 105 -5.33 -5.36 -8.37
N LEU A 106 -4.51 -4.53 -7.71
CA LEU A 106 -3.27 -4.01 -8.27
C LEU A 106 -2.30 -5.12 -8.61
N ASN A 107 -2.05 -6.06 -7.68
CA ASN A 107 -1.18 -7.20 -7.92
C ASN A 107 -1.64 -8.00 -9.16
N LYS A 108 -2.94 -8.28 -9.28
CA LYS A 108 -3.52 -8.95 -10.45
C LYS A 108 -3.34 -8.17 -11.75
N ALA A 109 -3.46 -6.84 -11.71
CA ALA A 109 -3.29 -5.99 -12.89
C ALA A 109 -1.82 -5.89 -13.34
N THR A 110 -0.87 -6.17 -12.45
CA THR A 110 0.58 -6.13 -12.73
C THR A 110 1.23 -7.51 -12.89
N SER A 111 0.47 -8.58 -12.66
CA SER A 111 0.93 -9.97 -12.82
C SER A 111 0.88 -10.45 -14.26
#